data_AF-A0A7L1NVE2-F1
#
_entry.id   AF-A0A7L1NVE2-F1
#
_cell.length_a   1.000
_cell.length_b   1.000
_cell.length_c   1.000
_cell.angle_alpha   90.00
_cell.angle_beta   90.00
_cell.angle_gamma   90.00
#
_symmetry.space_group_name_H-M   'P 1'
#
loop_
_entity.id
_entity.type
_entity.pdbx_description
1 polymer ?
#
loop_
_entity_poly.entity_id
_entity_poly.type
_entity_poly.pdbx_seq_one_letter_code
_entity_poly.pdbx_strand_id
1 'polypeptide(L)'
;ETETSFEGIESKFSLRTPAEPDEDVCYLVPGQVDSLAHCNFNHTSKTFVVIHGWTVTGMYESWVPKLVDALYKREPDSNVIVVDWLVRAQQHYPVSAAYTKLVGKDVAMFIDWMEEQFNYPLNNVHLLGYSLGAHAAGVAGSLTKKKVNRITGLDPAGPTFEYADALTRLSPDDADFVDVLHTYTRGSPDRSIGIQKPVGHIDIYPNGGGFQPGCNLGEALRLIAEKGFGDVDQLVKCSHERSIHLFIDSLLYEEKPSMAYRCNTKEAFEKGLCLSCRKNRCNNLGYKVNRVRTKRNTKMYLKTRAQMPYKVFHYQVKIHFFGKTNTAKTNQPFLISLYGTLHESENIAFTLPEVSANKTYSFLIYTEVDIGDLLMLKLQWEKDTFFSWSDWWTPFTFDIQRVRVKSGETQKKVVFCSRDGISRLGKGEEAAIFVKCLDQPANKKKGSAKKAFKENSAHESA
;
A
#
# COMPACT_ATOMS: atom_id res chain seq x y z
N GLU A 1 -17.08 -3.07 -46.35
CA GLU A 1 -16.72 -3.30 -44.94
C GLU A 1 -15.75 -4.46 -44.91
N THR A 2 -14.55 -4.29 -44.36
CA THR A 2 -13.66 -5.42 -44.09
C THR A 2 -14.23 -6.16 -42.89
N GLU A 3 -14.79 -7.34 -43.11
CA GLU A 3 -15.28 -8.23 -42.06
C GLU A 3 -14.10 -8.54 -41.11
N THR A 4 -14.19 -8.08 -39.86
CA THR A 4 -13.12 -8.30 -38.87
C THR A 4 -13.11 -9.78 -38.51
N SER A 5 -12.10 -10.53 -38.98
CA SER A 5 -11.96 -11.95 -38.65
C SER A 5 -11.41 -12.14 -37.24
N PHE A 6 -12.07 -13.03 -36.46
CA PHE A 6 -11.68 -13.42 -35.11
C PHE A 6 -10.91 -14.75 -35.04
N GLU A 7 -10.66 -15.40 -36.20
CA GLU A 7 -10.01 -16.72 -36.27
C GLU A 7 -8.57 -16.75 -35.70
N GLY A 8 -7.93 -15.59 -35.58
CA GLY A 8 -6.58 -15.46 -35.00
C GLY A 8 -6.53 -15.32 -33.48
N ILE A 9 -7.67 -15.28 -32.79
CA ILE A 9 -7.73 -15.17 -31.33
C ILE A 9 -7.52 -16.55 -30.71
N GLU A 10 -6.48 -16.70 -29.88
CA GLU A 10 -6.24 -17.93 -29.12
C GLU A 10 -6.73 -17.82 -27.67
N SER A 11 -6.78 -16.60 -27.12
CA SER A 11 -7.24 -16.36 -25.75
C SER A 11 -8.74 -16.61 -25.65
N LYS A 12 -9.20 -17.23 -24.54
CA LYS A 12 -10.63 -17.47 -24.30
C LYS A 12 -11.17 -16.54 -23.22
N PHE A 13 -12.44 -16.19 -23.31
CA PHE A 13 -13.09 -15.22 -22.41
C PHE A 13 -14.21 -15.91 -21.65
N SER A 14 -13.93 -16.33 -20.43
CA SER A 14 -14.89 -17.07 -19.61
C SER A 14 -15.68 -16.13 -18.71
N LEU A 15 -16.99 -16.06 -18.87
CA LEU A 15 -17.87 -15.32 -17.96
C LEU A 15 -18.17 -16.19 -16.75
N ARG A 16 -17.54 -15.86 -15.62
CA ARG A 16 -17.71 -16.58 -14.35
C ARG A 16 -18.97 -16.13 -13.63
N THR A 17 -19.48 -16.94 -12.71
CA THR A 17 -20.65 -16.61 -11.89
C THR A 17 -20.33 -16.71 -10.40
N PRO A 18 -21.14 -16.12 -9.51
CA PRO A 18 -20.98 -16.30 -8.06
C PRO A 18 -21.15 -17.76 -7.60
N ALA A 19 -21.94 -18.57 -8.34
CA ALA A 19 -22.20 -19.97 -8.01
C ALA A 19 -21.02 -20.88 -8.38
N GLU A 20 -20.32 -20.53 -9.47
CA GLU A 20 -19.20 -21.31 -10.03
C GLU A 20 -17.99 -20.38 -10.27
N PRO A 21 -17.38 -19.81 -9.20
CA PRO A 21 -16.24 -18.90 -9.36
C PRO A 21 -14.95 -19.61 -9.81
N ASP A 22 -14.89 -20.94 -9.64
CA ASP A 22 -13.69 -21.76 -9.86
C ASP A 22 -13.65 -22.38 -11.27
N GLU A 23 -14.81 -22.58 -11.91
CA GLU A 23 -14.92 -23.30 -13.20
C GLU A 23 -15.17 -22.39 -14.42
N ASP A 24 -14.52 -22.71 -15.55
CA ASP A 24 -14.80 -22.05 -16.83
C ASP A 24 -16.02 -22.69 -17.50
N VAL A 25 -17.20 -22.32 -17.03
CA VAL A 25 -18.45 -22.96 -17.48
C VAL A 25 -19.00 -22.30 -18.76
N CYS A 26 -18.85 -20.99 -18.91
CA CYS A 26 -19.43 -20.27 -20.05
C CYS A 26 -18.44 -19.33 -20.74
N TYR A 27 -18.24 -19.54 -22.04
CA TYR A 27 -17.31 -18.76 -22.85
C TYR A 27 -18.04 -17.76 -23.75
N LEU A 28 -17.60 -16.51 -23.70
CA LEU A 28 -17.94 -15.47 -24.65
C LEU A 28 -17.01 -15.61 -25.86
N VAL A 29 -17.57 -15.87 -27.03
CA VAL A 29 -16.80 -16.16 -28.24
C VAL A 29 -16.90 -14.97 -29.19
N PRO A 30 -15.81 -14.21 -29.44
CA PRO A 30 -15.80 -13.10 -30.39
C PRO A 30 -16.34 -13.53 -31.76
N GLY A 31 -17.22 -12.72 -32.34
CA GLY A 31 -17.91 -13.03 -33.60
C GLY A 31 -19.16 -13.90 -33.45
N GLN A 32 -19.42 -14.52 -32.30
CA GLN A 32 -20.62 -15.31 -32.04
C GLN A 32 -21.53 -14.59 -31.04
N VAL A 33 -22.46 -13.78 -31.56
CA VAL A 33 -23.37 -12.94 -30.78
C VAL A 33 -24.18 -13.74 -29.75
N ASP A 34 -24.63 -14.94 -30.13
CA ASP A 34 -25.45 -15.82 -29.27
C ASP A 34 -24.73 -16.28 -28.00
N SER A 35 -23.38 -16.25 -27.98
CA SER A 35 -22.60 -16.64 -26.81
C SER A 35 -22.85 -15.73 -25.59
N LEU A 36 -23.08 -14.43 -25.80
CA LEU A 36 -23.41 -13.50 -24.71
C LEU A 36 -24.75 -13.82 -24.07
N ALA A 37 -25.77 -14.07 -24.92
CA ALA A 37 -27.10 -14.41 -24.46
C ALA A 37 -27.08 -15.76 -23.72
N HIS A 38 -26.34 -16.74 -24.24
CA HIS A 38 -26.16 -18.04 -23.60
C HIS A 38 -25.51 -17.93 -22.20
N CYS A 39 -24.50 -17.07 -22.06
CA CYS A 39 -23.82 -16.84 -20.79
C CYS A 39 -24.54 -15.84 -19.87
N ASN A 40 -25.70 -15.32 -20.26
CA ASN A 40 -26.46 -14.31 -19.50
C ASN A 40 -25.65 -13.03 -19.21
N PHE A 41 -24.85 -12.56 -20.18
CA PHE A 41 -24.09 -11.31 -20.03
C PHE A 41 -25.03 -10.12 -19.80
N ASN A 42 -24.79 -9.35 -18.74
CA ASN A 42 -25.59 -8.17 -18.44
C ASN A 42 -25.03 -6.92 -19.13
N HIS A 43 -25.69 -6.49 -20.21
CA HIS A 43 -25.28 -5.33 -21.01
C HIS A 43 -25.33 -3.99 -20.26
N THR A 44 -26.09 -3.88 -19.17
CA THR A 44 -26.24 -2.62 -18.41
C THR A 44 -25.21 -2.46 -17.30
N SER A 45 -24.62 -3.58 -16.86
CA SER A 45 -23.67 -3.62 -15.77
C SER A 45 -22.24 -3.40 -16.23
N LYS A 46 -21.37 -3.07 -15.26
CA LYS A 46 -19.92 -3.01 -15.49
C LYS A 46 -19.32 -4.38 -15.69
N THR A 47 -18.19 -4.41 -16.39
CA THR A 47 -17.46 -5.64 -16.67
C THR A 47 -16.04 -5.54 -16.13
N PHE A 48 -15.70 -6.49 -15.27
CA PHE A 48 -14.34 -6.75 -14.81
C PHE A 48 -13.70 -7.80 -15.71
N VAL A 49 -12.51 -7.50 -16.24
CA VAL A 49 -11.75 -8.46 -17.05
C VAL A 49 -10.49 -8.83 -16.27
N VAL A 50 -10.46 -10.04 -15.71
CA VAL A 50 -9.36 -10.58 -14.92
C VAL A 50 -8.37 -11.28 -15.86
N ILE A 51 -7.11 -10.83 -15.85
CA ILE A 51 -6.05 -11.35 -16.72
C ILE A 51 -4.92 -11.89 -15.83
N HIS A 52 -4.74 -13.22 -15.84
CA HIS A 52 -3.74 -13.90 -15.01
C HIS A 52 -2.31 -13.67 -15.51
N GLY A 53 -1.33 -14.11 -14.72
CA GLY A 53 0.10 -13.97 -14.98
C GLY A 53 0.77 -15.21 -15.58
N TRP A 54 2.09 -15.26 -15.47
CA TRP A 54 2.90 -16.43 -15.81
C TRP A 54 2.59 -17.61 -14.87
N THR A 55 2.54 -18.83 -15.40
CA THR A 55 2.28 -20.04 -14.62
C THR A 55 3.22 -21.16 -15.06
N VAL A 56 3.73 -21.97 -14.13
CA VAL A 56 4.55 -23.15 -14.49
C VAL A 56 3.67 -24.34 -14.83
N THR A 57 2.51 -24.43 -14.18
CA THR A 57 1.63 -25.61 -14.24
C THR A 57 0.66 -25.57 -15.41
N GLY A 58 0.43 -24.40 -16.01
CA GLY A 58 -0.59 -24.23 -17.05
C GLY A 58 -2.01 -24.27 -16.50
N MET A 59 -2.18 -24.09 -15.18
CA MET A 59 -3.45 -24.01 -14.49
C MET A 59 -3.61 -22.66 -13.81
N TYR A 60 -4.86 -22.25 -13.55
CA TYR A 60 -5.15 -21.07 -12.74
C TYR A 60 -4.63 -21.23 -11.31
N GLU A 61 -4.08 -20.15 -10.79
CA GLU A 61 -3.65 -20.06 -9.40
C GLU A 61 -4.85 -19.84 -8.47
N SER A 62 -4.72 -20.24 -7.20
CA SER A 62 -5.84 -20.25 -6.23
C SER A 62 -6.46 -18.88 -5.93
N TRP A 63 -5.82 -17.79 -6.37
CA TRP A 63 -6.33 -16.43 -6.19
C TRP A 63 -7.42 -16.05 -7.19
N VAL A 64 -7.48 -16.69 -8.37
CA VAL A 64 -8.45 -16.36 -9.43
C VAL A 64 -9.88 -16.45 -8.91
N PRO A 65 -10.34 -17.59 -8.36
CA PRO A 65 -11.69 -17.69 -7.82
C PRO A 65 -11.95 -16.77 -6.64
N LYS A 66 -10.93 -16.56 -5.78
CA LYS A 66 -11.04 -15.63 -4.63
C LYS A 66 -11.29 -14.19 -5.08
N LEU A 67 -10.66 -13.77 -6.19
CA LEU A 67 -10.88 -12.45 -6.76
C LEU A 67 -12.26 -12.35 -7.41
N VAL A 68 -12.69 -13.37 -8.16
CA VAL A 68 -14.03 -13.44 -8.77
C VAL A 68 -15.13 -13.32 -7.71
N ASP A 69 -15.06 -14.13 -6.65
CA ASP A 69 -16.01 -14.09 -5.53
C ASP A 69 -16.01 -12.71 -4.83
N ALA A 70 -14.83 -12.12 -4.58
CA ALA A 70 -14.74 -10.80 -3.97
C ALA A 70 -15.32 -9.68 -4.85
N LEU A 71 -15.16 -9.77 -6.17
CA LEU A 71 -15.76 -8.83 -7.12
C LEU A 71 -17.29 -8.91 -7.09
N TYR A 72 -17.86 -10.12 -7.13
CA TYR A 72 -19.31 -10.31 -7.02
C TYR A 72 -19.86 -9.89 -5.65
N LYS A 73 -19.13 -10.13 -4.56
CA LYS A 73 -19.51 -9.61 -3.23
C LYS A 73 -19.57 -8.08 -3.19
N ARG A 74 -18.64 -7.41 -3.88
CA ARG A 74 -18.61 -5.94 -3.95
C ARG A 74 -19.61 -5.38 -4.95
N GLU A 75 -19.86 -6.10 -6.04
CA GLU A 75 -20.60 -5.65 -7.22
C GLU A 75 -21.47 -6.80 -7.78
N PRO A 76 -22.58 -7.13 -7.11
CA PRO A 76 -23.35 -8.35 -7.39
C PRO A 76 -23.89 -8.46 -8.81
N ASP A 77 -24.22 -7.32 -9.42
CA ASP A 77 -24.82 -7.26 -10.76
C ASP A 77 -23.78 -7.18 -11.89
N SER A 78 -22.49 -7.11 -11.56
CA SER A 78 -21.41 -6.95 -12.56
C SER A 78 -21.18 -8.21 -13.40
N ASN A 79 -20.45 -8.08 -14.50
CA ASN A 79 -19.92 -9.21 -15.25
C ASN A 79 -18.46 -9.41 -14.85
N VAL A 80 -18.03 -10.64 -14.54
CA VAL A 80 -16.62 -10.96 -14.27
C VAL A 80 -16.13 -11.95 -15.32
N ILE A 81 -15.31 -11.45 -16.24
CA ILE A 81 -14.69 -12.24 -17.32
C ILE A 81 -13.27 -12.62 -16.89
N VAL A 82 -12.94 -13.90 -16.91
CA VAL A 82 -11.57 -14.40 -16.75
C VAL A 82 -11.00 -14.72 -18.13
N VAL A 83 -9.84 -14.15 -18.44
CA VAL A 83 -9.14 -14.37 -19.72
C VAL A 83 -8.20 -15.56 -19.58
N ASP A 84 -8.49 -16.63 -20.30
CA ASP A 84 -7.62 -17.80 -20.43
C ASP A 84 -6.57 -17.54 -21.52
N TRP A 85 -5.31 -17.44 -21.11
CA TRP A 85 -4.16 -17.50 -22.00
C TRP A 85 -3.09 -18.47 -21.48
N LEU A 86 -3.52 -19.50 -20.74
CA LEU A 86 -2.65 -20.43 -20.00
C LEU A 86 -1.59 -21.09 -20.89
N VAL A 87 -1.95 -21.46 -22.13
CA VAL A 87 -1.03 -22.06 -23.12
C VAL A 87 0.17 -21.15 -23.42
N ARG A 88 -0.08 -19.84 -23.60
CA ARG A 88 0.95 -18.83 -23.83
C ARG A 88 1.67 -18.44 -22.52
N ALA A 89 0.97 -18.52 -21.38
CA ALA A 89 1.51 -18.21 -20.06
C ALA A 89 2.42 -19.30 -19.47
N GLN A 90 2.35 -20.54 -19.96
CA GLN A 90 3.14 -21.67 -19.46
C GLN A 90 4.51 -21.84 -20.15
N GLN A 91 4.86 -20.96 -21.07
CA GLN A 91 6.12 -21.04 -21.79
C GLN A 91 7.28 -20.53 -20.92
N HIS A 92 8.51 -20.74 -21.40
CA HIS A 92 9.69 -20.14 -20.78
C HIS A 92 9.50 -18.61 -20.66
N TYR A 93 9.86 -18.03 -19.50
CA TYR A 93 9.41 -16.68 -19.11
C TYR A 93 9.53 -15.59 -20.19
N PRO A 94 10.67 -15.38 -20.88
CA PRO A 94 10.79 -14.36 -21.94
C PRO A 94 9.84 -14.59 -23.12
N VAL A 95 9.50 -15.85 -23.42
CA VAL A 95 8.54 -16.21 -24.48
C VAL A 95 7.13 -15.81 -24.03
N SER A 96 6.72 -16.19 -22.82
CA SER A 96 5.44 -15.77 -22.24
C SER A 96 5.33 -14.25 -22.10
N ALA A 97 6.42 -13.58 -21.74
CA ALA A 97 6.48 -12.12 -21.67
C ALA A 97 6.25 -11.50 -23.06
N ALA A 98 6.84 -12.05 -24.13
CA ALA A 98 6.57 -11.59 -25.49
C ALA A 98 5.11 -11.81 -25.92
N TYR A 99 4.48 -12.90 -25.49
CA TYR A 99 3.07 -13.20 -25.78
C TYR A 99 2.08 -12.23 -25.15
N THR A 100 2.46 -11.43 -24.15
CA THR A 100 1.60 -10.36 -23.61
C THR A 100 1.09 -9.41 -24.70
N LYS A 101 1.87 -9.22 -25.79
CA LYS A 101 1.43 -8.43 -26.95
C LYS A 101 0.27 -9.08 -27.71
N LEU A 102 0.34 -10.39 -27.92
CA LEU A 102 -0.70 -11.13 -28.63
C LEU A 102 -1.96 -11.24 -27.76
N VAL A 103 -1.80 -11.55 -26.47
CA VAL A 103 -2.92 -11.59 -25.51
C VAL A 103 -3.58 -10.22 -25.38
N GLY A 104 -2.79 -9.15 -25.30
CA GLY A 104 -3.33 -7.78 -25.30
C GLY A 104 -4.12 -7.47 -26.57
N LYS A 105 -3.65 -7.91 -27.74
CA LYS A 105 -4.38 -7.78 -29.00
C LYS A 105 -5.70 -8.57 -28.98
N ASP A 106 -5.68 -9.82 -28.51
CA ASP A 106 -6.88 -10.66 -28.40
C ASP A 106 -7.93 -9.99 -27.50
N VAL A 107 -7.52 -9.47 -26.34
CA VAL A 107 -8.40 -8.77 -25.39
C VAL A 107 -8.93 -7.46 -26.00
N ALA A 108 -8.11 -6.68 -26.71
CA ALA A 108 -8.56 -5.46 -27.38
C ALA A 108 -9.60 -5.76 -28.47
N MET A 109 -9.35 -6.79 -29.30
CA MET A 109 -10.30 -7.23 -30.34
C MET A 109 -11.62 -7.68 -29.74
N PHE A 110 -11.61 -8.39 -28.61
CA PHE A 110 -12.82 -8.76 -27.89
C PHE A 110 -13.58 -7.54 -27.35
N ILE A 111 -12.88 -6.58 -26.72
CA ILE A 111 -13.51 -5.37 -26.18
C ILE A 111 -14.10 -4.50 -27.29
N ASP A 112 -13.38 -4.30 -28.40
CA ASP A 112 -13.87 -3.53 -29.54
C ASP A 112 -15.05 -4.24 -30.21
N TRP A 113 -15.05 -5.58 -30.31
CA TRP A 113 -16.20 -6.33 -30.78
C TRP A 113 -17.45 -6.13 -29.91
N MET A 114 -17.28 -6.12 -28.58
CA MET A 114 -18.39 -5.83 -27.64
C MET A 114 -18.96 -4.42 -27.86
N GLU A 115 -18.10 -3.45 -28.14
CA GLU A 115 -18.53 -2.09 -28.46
C GLU A 115 -19.25 -2.02 -29.80
N GLU A 116 -18.67 -2.58 -30.85
CA GLU A 116 -19.23 -2.49 -32.20
C GLU A 116 -20.57 -3.20 -32.34
N GLN A 117 -20.70 -4.39 -31.76
CA GLN A 117 -21.90 -5.21 -31.92
C GLN A 117 -23.03 -4.82 -30.97
N PHE A 118 -22.70 -4.39 -29.74
CA PHE A 118 -23.71 -4.15 -28.70
C PHE A 118 -23.76 -2.70 -28.22
N ASN A 119 -22.94 -1.81 -28.80
CA ASN A 119 -22.73 -0.45 -28.32
C ASN A 119 -22.35 -0.43 -26.82
N TYR A 120 -21.65 -1.48 -26.36
CA TYR A 120 -21.28 -1.62 -24.95
C TYR A 120 -20.25 -0.53 -24.58
N PRO A 121 -20.53 0.31 -23.56
CA PRO A 121 -19.67 1.44 -23.27
C PRO A 121 -18.35 0.98 -22.64
N LEU A 122 -17.21 1.29 -23.27
CA LEU A 122 -15.87 1.01 -22.71
C LEU A 122 -15.61 1.70 -21.37
N ASN A 123 -16.41 2.73 -21.05
CA ASN A 123 -16.41 3.37 -19.73
C ASN A 123 -16.93 2.47 -18.59
N ASN A 124 -17.52 1.32 -18.92
CA ASN A 124 -17.95 0.28 -17.98
C ASN A 124 -16.91 -0.85 -17.82
N VAL A 125 -15.78 -0.80 -18.56
CA VAL A 125 -14.76 -1.85 -18.55
C VAL A 125 -13.63 -1.52 -17.57
N HIS A 126 -13.35 -2.44 -16.64
CA HIS A 126 -12.21 -2.39 -15.73
C HIS A 126 -11.34 -3.64 -15.91
N LEU A 127 -10.12 -3.46 -16.46
CA LEU A 127 -9.16 -4.56 -16.60
C LEU A 127 -8.34 -4.73 -15.30
N LEU A 128 -8.20 -5.96 -14.83
CA LEU A 128 -7.44 -6.33 -13.64
C LEU A 128 -6.35 -7.32 -14.07
N GLY A 129 -5.13 -6.83 -14.24
CA GLY A 129 -4.02 -7.65 -14.71
C GLY A 129 -3.03 -7.95 -13.59
N TYR A 130 -2.69 -9.23 -13.40
CA TYR A 130 -1.68 -9.68 -12.43
C TYR A 130 -0.38 -10.09 -13.14
N SER A 131 0.77 -9.66 -12.62
CA SER A 131 2.09 -10.05 -13.15
C SER A 131 2.22 -9.74 -14.66
N LEU A 132 2.44 -10.75 -15.52
CA LEU A 132 2.41 -10.59 -16.99
C LEU A 132 1.06 -10.08 -17.53
N GLY A 133 -0.05 -10.45 -16.88
CA GLY A 133 -1.39 -10.01 -17.24
C GLY A 133 -1.59 -8.49 -17.10
N ALA A 134 -0.83 -7.83 -16.24
CA ALA A 134 -0.83 -6.36 -16.14
C ALA A 134 -0.33 -5.69 -17.43
N HIS A 135 0.71 -6.27 -18.05
CA HIS A 135 1.23 -5.78 -19.32
C HIS A 135 0.29 -6.12 -20.48
N ALA A 136 -0.31 -7.31 -20.48
CA ALA A 136 -1.35 -7.66 -21.44
C ALA A 136 -2.56 -6.71 -21.36
N ALA A 137 -2.99 -6.34 -20.14
CA ALA A 137 -4.05 -5.34 -19.92
C ALA A 137 -3.66 -3.96 -20.48
N GLY A 138 -2.41 -3.53 -20.25
CA GLY A 138 -1.89 -2.27 -20.79
C GLY A 138 -1.87 -2.24 -22.31
N VAL A 139 -1.32 -3.29 -22.93
CA VAL A 139 -1.33 -3.45 -24.39
C VAL A 139 -2.77 -3.44 -24.92
N ALA A 140 -3.69 -4.16 -24.28
CA ALA A 140 -5.10 -4.17 -24.67
C ALA A 140 -5.70 -2.76 -24.66
N GLY A 141 -5.56 -2.04 -23.54
CA GLY A 141 -6.08 -0.67 -23.42
C GLY A 141 -5.46 0.33 -24.42
N SER A 142 -4.20 0.12 -24.81
CA SER A 142 -3.55 0.92 -25.86
C SER A 142 -4.09 0.65 -27.28
N LEU A 143 -4.65 -0.54 -27.51
CA LEU A 143 -5.11 -1.00 -28.82
C LEU A 143 -6.62 -0.83 -29.01
N THR A 144 -7.41 -0.76 -27.95
CA THR A 144 -8.86 -0.50 -28.03
C THR A 144 -9.15 0.84 -28.70
N LYS A 145 -10.19 0.90 -29.54
CA LYS A 145 -10.55 2.10 -30.31
C LYS A 145 -10.91 3.31 -29.45
N LYS A 146 -11.47 3.06 -28.27
CA LYS A 146 -11.71 4.07 -27.22
C LYS A 146 -11.01 3.62 -25.94
N LYS A 147 -10.65 4.57 -25.08
CA LYS A 147 -10.03 4.23 -23.79
C LYS A 147 -11.02 3.46 -22.92
N VAL A 148 -10.56 2.34 -22.35
CA VAL A 148 -11.24 1.68 -21.23
C VAL A 148 -11.19 2.56 -19.98
N ASN A 149 -12.17 2.39 -19.10
CA ASN A 149 -12.32 3.23 -17.92
C ASN A 149 -11.14 3.13 -16.94
N ARG A 150 -10.71 1.90 -16.65
CA ARG A 150 -9.72 1.63 -15.61
C ARG A 150 -8.89 0.39 -15.91
N ILE A 151 -7.60 0.46 -15.61
CA ILE A 151 -6.72 -0.70 -15.51
C ILE A 151 -6.11 -0.72 -14.11
N THR A 152 -6.19 -1.85 -13.43
CA THR A 152 -5.45 -2.08 -12.19
C THR A 152 -4.34 -3.10 -12.42
N GLY A 153 -3.09 -2.67 -12.22
CA GLY A 153 -1.92 -3.53 -12.28
C GLY A 153 -1.60 -4.11 -10.90
N LEU A 154 -1.70 -5.43 -10.76
CA LEU A 154 -1.41 -6.16 -9.53
C LEU A 154 0.01 -6.75 -9.65
N ASP A 155 0.97 -6.07 -9.03
CA ASP A 155 2.42 -6.33 -9.11
C ASP A 155 2.91 -6.68 -10.52
N PRO A 156 2.83 -5.74 -11.49
CA PRO A 156 3.23 -6.01 -12.88
C PRO A 156 4.65 -6.58 -12.95
N ALA A 157 4.90 -7.49 -13.89
CA ALA A 157 6.18 -8.18 -14.00
C ALA A 157 7.35 -7.21 -14.30
N GLY A 158 8.46 -7.39 -13.59
CA GLY A 158 9.68 -6.59 -13.77
C GLY A 158 10.55 -7.03 -14.94
N PRO A 159 11.00 -8.30 -15.00
CA PRO A 159 12.00 -8.72 -15.98
C PRO A 159 11.45 -8.56 -17.40
N THR A 160 12.26 -8.02 -18.32
CA THR A 160 11.89 -7.60 -19.69
C THR A 160 11.03 -6.33 -19.81
N PHE A 161 10.37 -5.86 -18.75
CA PHE A 161 9.47 -4.69 -18.81
C PHE A 161 10.00 -3.44 -18.11
N GLU A 162 10.95 -3.55 -17.18
CA GLU A 162 11.52 -2.39 -16.44
C GLU A 162 12.05 -1.30 -17.40
N TYR A 163 12.72 -1.70 -18.49
CA TYR A 163 13.23 -0.78 -19.50
C TYR A 163 12.41 -0.78 -20.80
N ALA A 164 11.27 -1.46 -20.82
CA ALA A 164 10.40 -1.48 -21.99
C ALA A 164 9.72 -0.11 -22.23
N ASP A 165 9.51 0.20 -23.50
CA ASP A 165 8.76 1.36 -23.96
C ASP A 165 7.29 1.27 -23.56
N ALA A 166 6.62 2.42 -23.42
CA ALA A 166 5.21 2.46 -23.01
C ALA A 166 4.28 1.63 -23.90
N LEU A 167 4.60 1.44 -25.18
CA LEU A 167 3.80 0.63 -26.12
C LEU A 167 3.85 -0.88 -25.87
N THR A 168 4.78 -1.35 -25.03
CA THR A 168 5.02 -2.79 -24.82
C THR A 168 4.86 -3.21 -23.36
N ARG A 169 4.39 -2.32 -22.49
CA ARG A 169 4.10 -2.57 -21.08
C ARG A 169 2.90 -1.74 -20.63
N LEU A 170 2.38 -2.02 -19.43
CA LEU A 170 1.46 -1.12 -18.76
C LEU A 170 2.04 0.30 -18.66
N SER A 171 1.20 1.29 -18.96
CA SER A 171 1.50 2.71 -18.94
C SER A 171 0.24 3.52 -18.55
N PRO A 172 0.38 4.77 -18.07
CA PRO A 172 -0.79 5.59 -17.74
C PRO A 172 -1.67 5.93 -18.95
N ASP A 173 -1.13 5.85 -20.16
CA ASP A 173 -1.83 6.20 -21.40
C ASP A 173 -2.83 5.13 -21.85
N ASP A 174 -2.72 3.91 -21.31
CA ASP A 174 -3.46 2.72 -21.75
C ASP A 174 -4.94 2.74 -21.31
N ALA A 175 -5.31 3.61 -20.38
CA ALA A 175 -6.69 3.75 -19.94
C ALA A 175 -7.00 5.18 -19.56
N ASP A 176 -8.26 5.41 -19.21
CA ASP A 176 -8.66 6.61 -18.51
C ASP A 176 -7.98 6.68 -17.14
N PHE A 177 -7.97 5.60 -16.36
CA PHE A 177 -7.28 5.58 -15.08
C PHE A 177 -6.55 4.26 -14.82
N VAL A 178 -5.23 4.33 -14.78
CA VAL A 178 -4.34 3.25 -14.34
C VAL A 178 -3.91 3.41 -12.88
N ASP A 179 -4.14 2.40 -12.04
CA ASP A 179 -3.60 2.29 -10.68
C ASP A 179 -2.84 0.99 -10.48
N VAL A 180 -1.73 1.04 -9.72
CA VAL A 180 -0.78 -0.06 -9.65
C VAL A 180 -0.39 -0.35 -8.21
N LEU A 181 -0.38 -1.63 -7.84
CA LEU A 181 0.16 -2.12 -6.57
C LEU A 181 1.52 -2.79 -6.84
N HIS A 182 2.58 -2.30 -6.19
CA HIS A 182 3.93 -2.87 -6.26
C HIS A 182 4.25 -3.56 -4.94
N THR A 183 4.31 -4.89 -4.92
CA THR A 183 4.44 -5.67 -3.70
C THR A 183 5.68 -6.56 -3.66
N TYR A 184 6.36 -6.79 -4.79
CA TYR A 184 7.60 -7.57 -4.83
C TYR A 184 8.72 -6.99 -5.71
N THR A 185 9.13 -5.75 -5.42
CA THR A 185 10.17 -5.03 -6.15
C THR A 185 11.59 -5.27 -5.64
N ARG A 186 11.84 -6.33 -4.86
CA ARG A 186 13.17 -6.61 -4.28
C ARG A 186 14.13 -7.13 -5.35
N GLY A 187 15.31 -6.51 -5.44
CA GLY A 187 16.36 -6.90 -6.37
C GLY A 187 16.94 -5.68 -7.08
N SER A 188 17.93 -5.89 -7.95
CA SER A 188 18.29 -4.88 -8.95
C SER A 188 17.12 -4.68 -9.93
N PRO A 189 16.99 -3.51 -10.59
CA PRO A 189 15.88 -3.24 -11.51
C PRO A 189 15.60 -4.36 -12.53
N ASP A 190 16.64 -5.01 -13.05
CA ASP A 190 16.53 -6.11 -14.01
C ASP A 190 16.21 -7.49 -13.43
N ARG A 191 16.18 -7.61 -12.10
CA ARG A 191 16.07 -8.90 -11.38
C ARG A 191 14.96 -8.91 -10.34
N SER A 192 14.25 -7.80 -10.13
CA SER A 192 13.05 -7.81 -9.30
C SER A 192 11.91 -8.48 -10.04
N ILE A 193 11.13 -9.31 -9.33
CA ILE A 193 9.99 -10.04 -9.89
C ILE A 193 8.88 -9.06 -10.27
N GLY A 194 8.54 -8.13 -9.38
CA GLY A 194 7.69 -6.99 -9.69
C GLY A 194 8.49 -5.81 -10.25
N ILE A 195 7.86 -5.04 -11.15
CA ILE A 195 8.43 -3.84 -11.74
C ILE A 195 8.64 -2.75 -10.68
N GLN A 196 9.80 -2.07 -10.70
CA GLN A 196 10.15 -1.04 -9.71
C GLN A 196 9.65 0.33 -10.12
N LYS A 197 9.76 0.67 -11.41
CA LYS A 197 9.32 1.96 -11.93
C LYS A 197 7.80 2.13 -11.78
N PRO A 198 7.34 3.38 -11.56
CA PRO A 198 5.92 3.67 -11.61
C PRO A 198 5.41 3.54 -13.05
N VAL A 199 4.26 2.90 -13.23
CA VAL A 199 3.62 2.65 -14.53
C VAL A 199 2.15 3.06 -14.59
N GLY A 200 1.57 3.57 -13.51
CA GLY A 200 0.20 4.09 -13.46
C GLY A 200 0.09 5.59 -13.19
N HIS A 201 -1.13 6.10 -13.05
CA HIS A 201 -1.38 7.43 -12.51
C HIS A 201 -1.08 7.48 -11.01
N ILE A 202 -1.46 6.40 -10.32
CA ILE A 202 -1.23 6.17 -8.89
C ILE A 202 -0.48 4.84 -8.74
N ASP A 203 0.71 4.89 -8.15
CA ASP A 203 1.56 3.73 -7.92
C ASP A 203 1.76 3.57 -6.41
N ILE A 204 1.18 2.53 -5.84
CA ILE A 204 1.19 2.27 -4.39
C ILE A 204 2.21 1.17 -4.11
N TYR A 205 3.09 1.41 -3.14
CA TYR A 205 4.14 0.50 -2.70
C TYR A 205 3.89 0.08 -1.24
N PRO A 206 2.97 -0.88 -0.98
CA PRO A 206 2.74 -1.41 0.36
C PRO A 206 4.04 -1.92 0.99
N ASN A 207 4.30 -1.52 2.22
CA ASN A 207 5.51 -1.85 2.98
C ASN A 207 6.82 -1.47 2.26
N GLY A 208 6.77 -0.43 1.43
CA GLY A 208 7.90 0.02 0.62
C GLY A 208 8.06 -0.74 -0.71
N GLY A 209 7.17 -1.70 -0.99
CA GLY A 209 7.06 -2.47 -2.24
C GLY A 209 8.08 -3.59 -2.42
N GLY A 210 9.15 -3.62 -1.63
CA GLY A 210 10.18 -4.64 -1.77
C GLY A 210 9.72 -6.04 -1.34
N PHE A 211 9.08 -6.15 -0.17
CA PHE A 211 8.66 -7.44 0.39
C PHE A 211 7.52 -7.23 1.38
N GLN A 212 6.65 -8.23 1.53
CA GLN A 212 5.43 -8.11 2.33
C GLN A 212 5.52 -8.83 3.68
N PRO A 213 4.96 -8.27 4.76
CA PRO A 213 4.87 -8.94 6.06
C PRO A 213 4.13 -10.29 5.93
N GLY A 214 4.60 -11.33 6.61
CA GLY A 214 4.03 -12.68 6.51
C GLY A 214 4.68 -13.58 5.46
N CYS A 215 5.52 -13.05 4.58
CA CYS A 215 6.07 -13.81 3.45
C CYS A 215 7.54 -14.25 3.63
N ASN A 216 8.22 -13.88 4.73
CA ASN A 216 9.68 -14.04 4.81
C ASN A 216 10.07 -15.51 5.03
N LEU A 217 11.32 -15.87 4.69
CA LEU A 217 11.79 -17.26 4.77
C LEU A 217 11.67 -17.88 6.18
N GLY A 218 11.69 -17.05 7.24
CA GLY A 218 11.51 -17.52 8.63
C GLY A 218 10.06 -17.91 8.94
N GLU A 219 9.08 -17.10 8.54
CA GLU A 219 7.66 -17.41 8.67
C GLU A 219 7.23 -18.54 7.73
N ALA A 220 7.83 -18.58 6.54
CA ALA A 220 7.74 -19.67 5.58
C ALA A 220 8.21 -21.02 6.14
N LEU A 221 9.41 -21.05 6.75
CA LEU A 221 9.94 -22.24 7.43
C LEU A 221 9.04 -22.67 8.59
N ARG A 222 8.46 -21.71 9.34
CA ARG A 222 7.47 -22.00 10.39
C ARG A 222 6.19 -22.62 9.83
N LEU A 223 5.66 -22.09 8.73
CA LEU A 223 4.48 -22.62 8.04
C LEU A 223 4.73 -24.01 7.43
N ILE A 224 5.91 -24.25 6.85
CA ILE A 224 6.32 -25.56 6.34
C ILE A 224 6.46 -26.57 7.50
N ALA A 225 7.00 -26.16 8.64
CA ALA A 225 7.09 -26.99 9.84
C ALA A 225 5.69 -27.34 10.41
N GLU A 226 4.71 -26.42 10.29
CA GLU A 226 3.34 -26.63 10.78
C GLU A 226 2.43 -27.36 9.76
N LYS A 227 2.64 -27.21 8.45
CA LYS A 227 1.69 -27.63 7.39
C LYS A 227 2.30 -28.48 6.25
N GLY A 228 3.60 -28.79 6.27
CA GLY A 228 4.27 -29.64 5.29
C GLY A 228 4.78 -28.91 4.03
N PHE A 229 5.48 -29.66 3.15
CA PHE A 229 6.26 -29.15 2.01
C PHE A 229 5.48 -28.94 0.69
N GLY A 230 4.15 -29.03 0.70
CA GLY A 230 3.35 -29.08 -0.55
C GLY A 230 3.42 -27.83 -1.45
N ASP A 231 3.93 -26.70 -0.95
CA ASP A 231 3.71 -25.37 -1.56
C ASP A 231 4.98 -24.50 -1.61
N VAL A 232 6.13 -25.07 -1.97
CA VAL A 232 7.41 -24.33 -2.03
C VAL A 232 7.40 -23.23 -3.11
N ASP A 233 6.59 -23.37 -4.18
CA ASP A 233 6.43 -22.34 -5.23
C ASP A 233 5.56 -21.14 -4.78
N GLN A 234 4.52 -21.39 -3.95
CA GLN A 234 3.76 -20.32 -3.28
C GLN A 234 4.64 -19.46 -2.37
N LEU A 235 5.72 -20.05 -1.84
CA LEU A 235 6.66 -19.35 -0.97
C LEU A 235 7.41 -18.22 -1.67
N VAL A 236 7.76 -18.45 -2.95
CA VAL A 236 8.47 -17.47 -3.77
C VAL A 236 7.51 -16.39 -4.27
N LYS A 237 6.25 -16.74 -4.50
CA LYS A 237 5.21 -15.84 -5.01
C LYS A 237 4.42 -15.09 -3.93
N CYS A 238 4.55 -15.42 -2.63
CA CYS A 238 3.76 -14.80 -1.56
C CYS A 238 3.73 -13.26 -1.59
N SER A 239 4.90 -12.61 -1.76
CA SER A 239 4.93 -11.14 -1.88
C SER A 239 4.38 -10.64 -3.22
N HIS A 240 4.46 -11.44 -4.28
CA HIS A 240 3.92 -11.13 -5.60
C HIS A 240 2.38 -11.15 -5.58
N GLU A 241 1.80 -12.26 -5.10
CA GLU A 241 0.36 -12.48 -4.98
C GLU A 241 -0.31 -11.58 -3.93
N ARG A 242 0.47 -11.01 -2.99
CA ARG A 242 -0.07 -10.06 -2.00
C ARG A 242 -0.78 -8.87 -2.65
N SER A 243 -0.37 -8.43 -3.84
CA SER A 243 -1.06 -7.37 -4.58
C SER A 243 -2.53 -7.71 -4.81
N ILE A 244 -2.83 -8.94 -5.23
CA ILE A 244 -4.19 -9.44 -5.44
C ILE A 244 -4.96 -9.48 -4.11
N HIS A 245 -4.36 -10.01 -3.05
CA HIS A 245 -5.04 -10.09 -1.75
C HIS A 245 -5.31 -8.72 -1.13
N LEU A 246 -4.42 -7.74 -1.32
CA LEU A 246 -4.68 -6.34 -0.93
C LEU A 246 -5.83 -5.74 -1.73
N PHE A 247 -5.96 -6.08 -3.02
CA PHE A 247 -7.10 -5.65 -3.82
C PHE A 247 -8.40 -6.33 -3.36
N ILE A 248 -8.37 -7.64 -3.09
CA ILE A 248 -9.51 -8.39 -2.51
C ILE A 248 -9.95 -7.78 -1.18
N ASP A 249 -9.02 -7.48 -0.27
CA ASP A 249 -9.31 -6.80 1.00
C ASP A 249 -10.03 -5.46 0.77
N SER A 250 -9.61 -4.69 -0.24
CA SER A 250 -10.26 -3.42 -0.60
C SER A 250 -11.67 -3.57 -1.17
N LEU A 251 -12.00 -4.73 -1.75
CA LEU A 251 -13.35 -5.08 -2.21
C LEU A 251 -14.24 -5.47 -1.02
N LEU A 252 -13.70 -6.27 -0.09
CA LEU A 252 -14.48 -6.82 1.03
C LEU A 252 -14.68 -5.81 2.17
N TYR A 253 -13.69 -4.95 2.46
CA TYR A 253 -13.70 -4.02 3.59
C TYR A 253 -13.95 -2.58 3.17
N GLU A 254 -15.11 -2.37 2.55
CA GLU A 254 -15.51 -1.11 1.93
C GLU A 254 -15.46 0.12 2.87
N GLU A 255 -15.89 -0.06 4.12
CA GLU A 255 -16.05 1.03 5.09
C GLU A 255 -14.73 1.50 5.70
N LYS A 256 -13.70 0.64 5.65
CA LYS A 256 -12.42 0.88 6.31
C LYS A 256 -11.26 0.76 5.32
N PRO A 257 -11.22 1.56 4.24
CA PRO A 257 -10.15 1.46 3.23
C PRO A 257 -8.77 1.72 3.85
N SER A 258 -7.76 1.01 3.34
CA SER A 258 -6.36 1.25 3.70
C SER A 258 -5.85 2.51 3.01
N MET A 259 -5.23 3.41 3.78
CA MET A 259 -4.79 4.72 3.30
C MET A 259 -3.33 4.70 2.88
N ALA A 260 -3.08 5.07 1.62
CA ALA A 260 -1.75 5.26 1.06
C ALA A 260 -1.36 6.74 1.06
N TYR A 261 -0.07 7.02 1.28
CA TYR A 261 0.46 8.36 1.43
C TYR A 261 1.54 8.65 0.39
N ARG A 262 1.35 9.72 -0.38
CA ARG A 262 2.32 10.21 -1.36
C ARG A 262 3.63 10.58 -0.68
N CYS A 263 4.72 10.01 -1.15
CA CYS A 263 6.05 10.31 -0.65
C CYS A 263 7.09 10.24 -1.77
N ASN A 264 8.22 10.93 -1.59
CA ASN A 264 9.29 10.92 -2.59
C ASN A 264 10.07 9.61 -2.57
N THR A 265 10.31 9.06 -1.37
CA THR A 265 11.05 7.82 -1.16
C THR A 265 10.45 7.02 0.00
N LYS A 266 10.70 5.71 0.03
CA LYS A 266 10.28 4.85 1.14
C LYS A 266 10.93 5.26 2.47
N GLU A 267 12.19 5.71 2.45
CA GLU A 267 12.93 6.12 3.65
C GLU A 267 12.31 7.37 4.30
N ALA A 268 11.81 8.31 3.49
CA ALA A 268 11.09 9.47 4.01
C ALA A 268 9.73 9.07 4.63
N PHE A 269 9.07 8.05 4.07
CA PHE A 269 7.85 7.48 4.62
C PHE A 269 8.10 6.76 5.96
N GLU A 270 9.15 5.94 6.07
CA GLU A 270 9.56 5.27 7.32
C GLU A 270 9.94 6.27 8.43
N LYS A 271 10.37 7.48 8.08
CA LYS A 271 10.59 8.59 9.04
C LYS A 271 9.29 9.31 9.45
N GLY A 272 8.13 8.85 8.97
CA GLY A 272 6.81 9.44 9.22
C GLY A 272 6.58 10.79 8.55
N LEU A 273 7.42 11.20 7.59
CA LEU A 273 7.40 12.57 7.04
C LEU A 273 6.25 12.82 6.05
N CYS A 274 5.59 11.76 5.58
CA CYS A 274 4.68 11.80 4.45
C CYS A 274 3.19 11.58 4.78
N LEU A 275 2.76 11.63 6.05
CA LEU A 275 1.38 11.33 6.45
C LEU A 275 0.35 12.45 6.16
N SER A 276 0.45 13.20 5.06
CA SER A 276 -0.44 14.34 4.75
C SER A 276 -1.51 13.95 3.72
N CYS A 277 -2.77 14.33 3.95
CA CYS A 277 -3.85 14.18 2.97
C CYS A 277 -4.15 15.42 2.12
N ARG A 278 -3.54 16.57 2.43
CA ARG A 278 -3.78 17.83 1.67
C ARG A 278 -3.45 17.65 0.18
N LYS A 279 -4.31 18.17 -0.71
CA LYS A 279 -4.12 18.19 -2.17
C LYS A 279 -3.80 16.79 -2.73
N ASN A 280 -4.61 15.78 -2.40
CA ASN A 280 -4.47 14.39 -2.88
C ASN A 280 -3.10 13.76 -2.55
N ARG A 281 -2.49 14.17 -1.43
CA ARG A 281 -1.27 13.53 -0.91
C ARG A 281 -1.55 12.23 -0.16
N CYS A 282 -2.81 11.85 0.01
CA CYS A 282 -3.19 10.52 0.41
C CYS A 282 -4.30 10.01 -0.52
N ASN A 283 -4.45 8.70 -0.61
CA ASN A 283 -5.48 8.05 -1.40
C ASN A 283 -5.83 6.68 -0.81
N ASN A 284 -6.94 6.09 -1.20
CA ASN A 284 -7.30 4.73 -0.80
C ASN A 284 -6.53 3.71 -1.65
N LEU A 285 -6.09 2.63 -1.04
CA LEU A 285 -5.59 1.46 -1.74
C LEU A 285 -6.76 0.68 -2.37
N GLY A 286 -6.57 0.22 -3.62
CA GLY A 286 -7.45 -0.74 -4.28
C GLY A 286 -8.71 -0.12 -4.88
N TYR A 287 -9.86 -0.78 -4.72
CA TYR A 287 -11.05 -0.51 -5.53
C TYR A 287 -11.60 0.92 -5.34
N LYS A 288 -11.62 1.43 -4.11
CA LYS A 288 -12.09 2.79 -3.74
C LYS A 288 -11.08 3.93 -3.95
N VAL A 289 -10.04 3.71 -4.75
CA VAL A 289 -9.06 4.76 -5.07
C VAL A 289 -9.73 5.97 -5.73
N ASN A 290 -9.38 7.17 -5.29
CA ASN A 290 -9.78 8.40 -5.95
C ASN A 290 -8.98 8.56 -7.24
N ARG A 291 -9.68 8.68 -8.38
CA ARG A 291 -9.11 8.65 -9.74
C ARG A 291 -8.45 9.97 -10.14
N VAL A 292 -7.42 10.36 -9.40
CA VAL A 292 -6.69 11.61 -9.60
C VAL A 292 -5.60 11.41 -10.65
N ARG A 293 -5.68 12.16 -11.75
CA ARG A 293 -4.63 12.19 -12.79
C ARG A 293 -3.69 13.37 -12.56
N THR A 294 -2.39 13.11 -12.62
CA THR A 294 -1.35 14.14 -12.46
C THR A 294 -0.34 14.07 -13.60
N LYS A 295 0.30 15.20 -13.94
CA LYS A 295 1.33 15.28 -15.01
C LYS A 295 2.54 14.35 -14.79
N ARG A 296 2.76 13.89 -13.57
CA ARG A 296 3.82 12.94 -13.20
C ARG A 296 3.18 11.79 -12.43
N ASN A 297 3.75 10.60 -12.52
CA ASN A 297 3.34 9.46 -11.72
C ASN A 297 3.43 9.78 -10.22
N THR A 298 2.50 9.26 -9.44
CA THR A 298 2.43 9.51 -8.00
C THR A 298 2.76 8.26 -7.21
N LYS A 299 3.97 8.20 -6.64
CA LYS A 299 4.39 7.16 -5.71
C LYS A 299 3.74 7.37 -4.33
N MET A 300 3.05 6.35 -3.85
CA MET A 300 2.43 6.32 -2.53
C MET A 300 2.89 5.10 -1.72
N TYR A 301 2.87 5.22 -0.40
CA TYR A 301 3.35 4.20 0.52
C TYR A 301 2.35 4.03 1.68
N LEU A 302 2.28 2.82 2.21
CA LEU A 302 1.58 2.49 3.44
C LEU A 302 2.26 1.28 4.11
N LYS A 303 1.92 1.02 5.35
CA LYS A 303 2.17 -0.25 6.03
C LYS A 303 0.92 -1.11 5.99
N THR A 304 1.09 -2.42 6.13
CA THR A 304 -0.02 -3.38 6.21
C THR A 304 0.28 -4.46 7.25
N ARG A 305 -0.75 -5.20 7.65
CA ARG A 305 -0.60 -6.43 8.43
C ARG A 305 -0.06 -7.57 7.58
N ALA A 306 0.35 -8.65 8.25
CA ALA A 306 0.75 -9.89 7.60
C ALA A 306 -0.44 -10.67 7.02
N GLN A 307 -1.65 -10.49 7.55
CA GLN A 307 -2.86 -11.23 7.16
C GLN A 307 -4.07 -10.29 7.04
N MET A 308 -5.10 -10.73 6.30
CA MET A 308 -6.35 -9.98 6.07
C MET A 308 -7.21 -9.96 7.36
N PRO A 309 -7.91 -8.86 7.69
CA PRO A 309 -7.91 -7.56 7.02
C PRO A 309 -6.58 -6.83 7.17
N TYR A 310 -6.08 -6.18 6.12
CA TYR A 310 -4.69 -5.71 6.07
C TYR A 310 -4.43 -4.31 6.66
N LYS A 311 -5.50 -3.56 6.96
CA LYS A 311 -5.44 -2.18 7.43
C LYS A 311 -4.61 -2.05 8.72
N VAL A 312 -3.84 -0.96 8.79
CA VAL A 312 -3.17 -0.46 10.01
C VAL A 312 -3.37 1.05 10.12
N PHE A 313 -3.10 1.60 11.30
CA PHE A 313 -3.10 3.02 11.60
C PHE A 313 -1.67 3.55 11.67
N HIS A 314 -1.41 4.72 11.07
CA HIS A 314 -0.09 5.29 10.90
C HIS A 314 0.10 6.53 11.78
N TYR A 315 1.18 6.54 12.55
CA TYR A 315 1.53 7.61 13.47
C TYR A 315 2.94 8.10 13.21
N GLN A 316 3.10 9.39 12.90
CA GLN A 316 4.41 10.04 12.95
C GLN A 316 4.68 10.44 14.40
N VAL A 317 5.76 9.94 14.97
CA VAL A 317 6.22 10.31 16.31
C VAL A 317 7.48 11.16 16.19
N LYS A 318 7.50 12.30 16.89
CA LYS A 318 8.67 13.20 16.98
C LYS A 318 9.07 13.42 18.42
N ILE A 319 10.34 13.14 18.72
CA ILE A 319 10.92 13.23 20.06
C ILE A 319 12.21 14.04 19.99
N HIS A 320 12.37 14.99 20.91
CA HIS A 320 13.64 15.66 21.14
C HIS A 320 14.31 15.05 22.37
N PHE A 321 15.53 14.56 22.20
CA PHE A 321 16.29 13.91 23.27
C PHE A 321 17.27 14.93 23.86
N PHE A 322 16.98 15.46 25.04
CA PHE A 322 17.90 16.36 25.75
C PHE A 322 18.98 15.54 26.46
N GLY A 323 20.23 15.97 26.35
CA GLY A 323 21.35 15.31 27.04
C GLY A 323 22.37 16.33 27.51
N LYS A 324 22.92 16.11 28.71
CA LYS A 324 23.96 16.97 29.29
C LYS A 324 25.32 16.75 28.62
N THR A 325 25.59 15.54 28.15
CA THR A 325 26.81 15.16 27.45
C THR A 325 26.54 14.96 25.97
N ASN A 326 27.49 15.35 25.13
CA ASN A 326 27.37 15.18 23.68
C ASN A 326 27.69 13.71 23.31
N THR A 327 26.68 12.85 23.44
CA THR A 327 26.79 11.42 23.16
C THR A 327 25.92 11.04 21.98
N ALA A 328 26.42 10.17 21.11
CA ALA A 328 25.66 9.54 20.03
C ALA A 328 25.70 8.03 20.19
N LYS A 329 24.56 7.37 19.99
CA LYS A 329 24.42 5.91 19.98
C LYS A 329 23.76 5.50 18.68
N THR A 330 24.24 4.42 18.08
CA THR A 330 23.68 3.87 16.85
C THR A 330 22.83 2.65 17.15
N ASN A 331 21.85 2.36 16.29
CA ASN A 331 21.01 1.15 16.34
C ASN A 331 20.41 0.87 17.73
N GLN A 332 19.70 1.84 18.30
CA GLN A 332 19.13 1.71 19.65
C GLN A 332 17.67 1.20 19.60
N PRO A 333 17.34 0.10 20.31
CA PRO A 333 15.99 -0.45 20.37
C PRO A 333 15.11 0.28 21.41
N PHE A 334 13.85 0.50 21.06
CA PHE A 334 12.84 1.13 21.90
C PHE A 334 11.51 0.40 21.77
N LEU A 335 10.71 0.49 22.83
CA LEU A 335 9.30 0.09 22.82
C LEU A 335 8.44 1.34 23.03
N ILE A 336 7.37 1.47 22.26
CA ILE A 336 6.36 2.50 22.46
C ILE A 336 4.99 1.85 22.68
N SER A 337 4.27 2.31 23.71
CA SER A 337 2.89 1.91 23.98
C SER A 337 1.97 3.11 23.83
N LEU A 338 0.87 2.92 23.10
CA LEU A 338 -0.12 3.94 22.78
C LEU A 338 -1.45 3.56 23.45
N TYR A 339 -2.02 4.47 24.23
CA TYR A 339 -3.29 4.28 24.92
C TYR A 339 -4.28 5.36 24.50
N GLY A 340 -5.49 4.97 24.10
CA GLY A 340 -6.51 5.88 23.62
C GLY A 340 -7.87 5.67 24.27
N THR A 341 -8.90 6.24 23.66
CA THR A 341 -10.28 6.19 24.17
C THR A 341 -10.97 4.84 23.94
N LEU A 342 -10.53 4.08 22.93
CA LEU A 342 -11.17 2.81 22.56
C LEU A 342 -10.35 1.61 23.05
N HIS A 343 -9.06 1.61 22.73
CA HIS A 343 -8.15 0.51 22.99
C HIS A 343 -6.72 1.00 23.22
N GLU A 344 -5.82 0.07 23.49
CA GLU A 344 -4.39 0.29 23.66
C GLU A 344 -3.58 -0.67 22.78
N SER A 345 -2.36 -0.25 22.45
CA SER A 345 -1.40 -1.06 21.72
C SER A 345 -0.04 -0.90 22.40
N GLU A 346 0.39 -1.96 23.07
CA GLU A 346 1.55 -1.93 23.96
C GLU A 346 2.78 -2.55 23.30
N ASN A 347 3.96 -2.10 23.73
CA ASN A 347 5.26 -2.69 23.39
C ASN A 347 5.53 -2.76 21.88
N ILE A 348 5.12 -1.73 21.12
CA ILE A 348 5.44 -1.65 19.70
C ILE A 348 6.94 -1.38 19.56
N ALA A 349 7.68 -2.37 19.06
CA ALA A 349 9.13 -2.28 18.90
C ALA A 349 9.53 -1.39 17.72
N PHE A 350 10.54 -0.55 17.92
CA PHE A 350 11.18 0.22 16.86
C PHE A 350 12.65 0.50 17.18
N THR A 351 13.46 0.65 16.15
CA THR A 351 14.89 0.93 16.29
C THR A 351 15.23 2.28 15.67
N LEU A 352 15.96 3.10 16.41
CA LEU A 352 16.52 4.35 15.88
C LEU A 352 17.96 4.10 15.38
N PRO A 353 18.27 4.37 14.10
CA PRO A 353 19.61 4.17 13.55
C PRO A 353 20.68 5.00 14.27
N GLU A 354 20.30 6.17 14.75
CA GLU A 354 21.14 7.06 15.54
C GLU A 354 20.26 7.80 16.56
N VAL A 355 20.74 7.95 17.79
CA VAL A 355 20.18 8.82 18.82
C VAL A 355 21.32 9.62 19.43
N SER A 356 21.27 10.94 19.31
CA SER A 356 22.23 11.86 19.92
C SER A 356 21.55 12.90 20.82
N ALA A 357 22.32 13.40 21.78
CA ALA A 357 21.90 14.49 22.64
C ALA A 357 21.54 15.76 21.84
N ASN A 358 20.50 16.46 22.30
CA ASN A 358 20.00 17.73 21.79
C ASN A 358 19.58 17.69 20.31
N LYS A 359 19.13 16.52 19.84
CA LYS A 359 18.58 16.32 18.49
C LYS A 359 17.14 15.83 18.53
N THR A 360 16.39 16.16 17.47
CA THR A 360 15.02 15.71 17.26
C THR A 360 14.98 14.59 16.23
N TYR A 361 14.33 13.48 16.56
CA TYR A 361 14.11 12.37 15.66
C TYR A 361 12.64 12.25 15.30
N SER A 362 12.37 11.84 14.06
CA SER A 362 11.04 11.58 13.51
C SER A 362 11.03 10.17 12.94
N PHE A 363 10.04 9.38 13.32
CA PHE A 363 9.89 7.99 12.89
C PHE A 363 8.41 7.64 12.75
N LEU A 364 8.14 6.64 11.92
CA LEU A 364 6.81 6.08 11.72
C LEU A 364 6.58 4.95 12.73
N ILE A 365 5.43 5.00 13.41
CA ILE A 365 4.86 3.90 14.17
C ILE A 365 3.55 3.50 13.50
N TYR A 366 3.25 2.21 13.48
CA TYR A 366 1.98 1.73 12.97
C TYR A 366 1.45 0.59 13.84
N THR A 367 0.13 0.39 13.84
CA THR A 367 -0.52 -0.68 14.61
C THR A 367 -1.84 -1.08 13.97
N GLU A 368 -2.24 -2.34 14.15
CA GLU A 368 -3.53 -2.87 13.69
C GLU A 368 -4.71 -2.47 14.57
N VAL A 369 -4.45 -2.00 15.79
CA VAL A 369 -5.49 -1.66 16.76
C VAL A 369 -6.05 -0.26 16.49
N ASP A 370 -7.38 -0.14 16.43
CA ASP A 370 -8.06 1.15 16.42
C ASP A 370 -8.10 1.73 17.84
N ILE A 371 -7.09 2.53 18.17
CA ILE A 371 -6.89 3.10 19.51
C ILE A 371 -7.90 4.22 19.80
N GLY A 372 -8.58 4.76 18.78
CA GLY A 372 -9.40 5.97 18.92
C GLY A 372 -8.55 7.22 19.17
N ASP A 373 -9.06 8.13 20.01
CA ASP A 373 -8.33 9.35 20.33
C ASP A 373 -7.23 9.07 21.36
N LEU A 374 -5.97 9.30 20.98
CA LEU A 374 -4.82 9.06 21.86
C LEU A 374 -4.89 9.93 23.13
N LEU A 375 -4.62 9.30 24.28
CA LEU A 375 -4.66 9.90 25.62
C LEU A 375 -3.31 9.87 26.33
N MET A 376 -2.58 8.76 26.21
CA MET A 376 -1.31 8.53 26.90
C MET A 376 -0.33 7.76 26.00
N LEU A 377 0.96 8.00 26.22
CA LEU A 377 2.07 7.35 25.55
C LEU A 377 3.08 6.88 26.59
N LYS A 378 3.55 5.63 26.49
CA LYS A 378 4.72 5.14 27.23
C LYS A 378 5.85 4.88 26.25
N LEU A 379 7.08 5.21 26.67
CA LEU A 379 8.29 4.99 25.88
C LEU A 379 9.33 4.31 26.76
N GLN A 380 9.85 3.18 26.31
CA GLN A 380 10.89 2.42 27.00
C GLN A 380 12.12 2.29 26.09
N TRP A 381 13.30 2.46 26.67
CA TRP A 381 14.57 2.21 25.99
C TRP A 381 15.07 0.83 26.39
N GLU A 382 15.08 -0.11 25.45
CA GLU A 382 15.45 -1.49 25.76
C GLU A 382 16.95 -1.65 26.02
N LYS A 383 17.29 -2.67 26.82
CA LYS A 383 18.67 -3.10 27.05
C LYS A 383 19.16 -3.90 25.84
N ASP A 384 20.45 -3.79 25.49
CA ASP A 384 21.02 -4.70 24.49
C ASP A 384 21.10 -6.11 25.09
N THR A 385 20.69 -7.13 24.34
CA THR A 385 20.73 -8.52 24.79
C THR A 385 22.17 -9.06 24.83
N PHE A 386 22.54 -9.66 25.97
CA PHE A 386 23.77 -10.41 26.29
C PHE A 386 25.07 -9.59 26.50
N PHE A 387 25.45 -9.42 27.78
CA PHE A 387 26.76 -8.94 28.28
C PHE A 387 27.38 -7.73 27.55
N SER A 388 26.84 -6.53 27.79
CA SER A 388 27.58 -5.31 27.52
C SER A 388 28.41 -4.92 28.75
N TRP A 389 29.72 -4.73 28.57
CA TRP A 389 30.65 -4.16 29.57
C TRP A 389 30.22 -2.76 30.04
N SER A 390 29.16 -2.19 29.44
CA SER A 390 28.53 -0.93 29.82
C SER A 390 27.80 -0.95 31.18
N ASP A 391 27.52 -2.12 31.76
CA ASP A 391 26.88 -2.19 33.10
C ASP A 391 27.82 -1.68 34.23
N TRP A 392 29.12 -1.48 33.95
CA TRP A 392 30.08 -0.82 34.85
C TRP A 392 30.20 0.69 34.64
N TRP A 393 29.47 1.26 33.67
CA TRP A 393 29.48 2.69 33.36
C TRP A 393 28.12 3.31 33.68
N THR A 394 28.08 4.61 33.96
CA THR A 394 26.83 5.32 34.27
C THR A 394 25.78 5.10 33.16
N PRO A 395 24.53 4.73 33.51
CA PRO A 395 23.50 4.48 32.52
C PRO A 395 23.25 5.75 31.72
N PHE A 396 23.34 5.63 30.39
CA PHE A 396 23.04 6.73 29.50
C PHE A 396 21.56 7.07 29.62
N THR A 397 21.29 8.34 29.90
CA THR A 397 19.93 8.84 30.10
C THR A 397 19.69 10.03 29.20
N PHE A 398 18.49 10.10 28.63
CA PHE A 398 18.00 11.28 27.93
C PHE A 398 16.82 11.86 28.69
N ASP A 399 16.76 13.18 28.73
CA ASP A 399 15.61 13.90 29.26
C ASP A 399 14.65 14.21 28.10
N ILE A 400 13.37 13.90 28.27
CA ILE A 400 12.32 14.15 27.28
C ILE A 400 11.21 14.96 27.93
N GLN A 401 10.94 16.13 27.36
CA GLN A 401 9.87 17.01 27.86
C GLN A 401 8.53 16.71 27.19
N ARG A 402 8.56 16.55 25.86
CA ARG A 402 7.37 16.45 25.02
C ARG A 402 7.59 15.47 23.88
N VAL A 403 6.50 14.80 23.50
CA VAL A 403 6.42 13.93 22.32
C VAL A 403 5.30 14.47 21.42
N ARG A 404 5.59 14.69 20.14
CA ARG A 404 4.59 15.15 19.18
C ARG A 404 4.18 13.98 18.29
N VAL A 405 2.88 13.72 18.20
CA VAL A 405 2.33 12.63 17.39
C VAL A 405 1.38 13.21 16.34
N LYS A 406 1.48 12.72 15.11
CA LYS A 406 0.49 12.98 14.06
C LYS A 406 -0.11 11.67 13.59
N SER A 407 -1.43 11.53 13.68
CA SER A 407 -2.17 10.42 13.08
C SER A 407 -2.40 10.69 11.61
N GLY A 408 -2.10 9.71 10.76
CA GLY A 408 -2.34 9.75 9.33
C GLY A 408 -3.83 9.66 9.01
N GLU A 409 -4.54 8.66 9.55
CA GLU A 409 -5.93 8.37 9.19
C GLU A 409 -6.87 9.50 9.62
N THR A 410 -6.66 10.06 10.82
CA THR A 410 -7.50 11.15 11.35
C THR A 410 -6.98 12.56 11.00
N GLN A 411 -5.76 12.65 10.44
CA GLN A 411 -5.00 13.90 10.22
C GLN A 411 -4.81 14.78 11.48
N LYS A 412 -5.12 14.27 12.69
CA LYS A 412 -4.97 14.99 13.96
C LYS A 412 -3.50 15.07 14.38
N LYS A 413 -3.14 16.18 15.03
CA LYS A 413 -1.84 16.37 15.70
C LYS A 413 -2.07 16.47 17.20
N VAL A 414 -1.27 15.75 17.97
CA VAL A 414 -1.37 15.69 19.43
C VAL A 414 0.02 15.89 20.03
N VAL A 415 0.08 16.59 21.16
CA VAL A 415 1.29 16.76 21.95
C VAL A 415 1.09 16.04 23.28
N PHE A 416 2.09 15.26 23.68
CA PHE A 416 2.16 14.60 24.97
C PHE A 416 3.28 15.23 25.78
N CYS A 417 3.01 15.49 27.05
CA CYS A 417 3.96 16.11 27.98
C CYS A 417 4.26 15.15 29.13
N SER A 418 5.48 15.23 29.67
CA SER A 418 5.82 14.59 30.94
C SER A 418 4.94 15.15 32.07
N ARG A 419 4.52 14.31 33.02
CA ARG A 419 3.74 14.74 34.20
C ARG A 419 4.52 15.72 35.07
N ASP A 420 5.81 15.46 35.24
CA ASP A 420 6.72 16.26 36.09
C ASP A 420 7.51 17.31 35.28
N GLY A 421 7.10 17.56 34.03
CA GLY A 421 7.74 18.49 33.11
C GLY A 421 8.95 17.94 32.36
N ILE A 422 9.68 16.98 32.93
CA ILE A 422 10.78 16.24 32.29
C ILE A 422 10.67 14.77 32.68
N SER A 423 10.60 13.87 31.70
CA SER A 423 10.73 12.43 31.91
C SER A 423 12.15 12.00 31.57
N ARG A 424 12.86 11.40 32.52
CA ARG A 424 14.16 10.76 32.27
C ARG A 424 13.92 9.40 31.64
N LEU A 425 14.62 9.13 30.53
CA LEU A 425 14.61 7.87 29.81
C LEU A 425 16.01 7.26 29.88
N GLY A 426 16.20 6.28 30.77
CA GLY A 426 17.41 5.48 30.85
C GLY A 426 17.30 4.17 30.10
N LYS A 427 18.43 3.69 29.59
CA LYS A 427 18.50 2.40 28.89
C LYS A 427 18.30 1.24 29.87
N GLY A 428 17.31 0.39 29.61
CA GLY A 428 16.94 -0.73 30.48
C GLY A 428 16.23 -0.32 31.77
N GLU A 429 15.86 0.95 31.92
CA GLU A 429 15.09 1.47 33.05
C GLU A 429 13.57 1.42 32.78
N GLU A 430 12.78 1.89 33.75
CA GLU A 430 11.32 2.00 33.61
C GLU A 430 10.90 2.90 32.43
N ALA A 431 9.71 2.64 31.90
CA ALA A 431 9.18 3.39 30.78
C ALA A 431 8.81 4.84 31.18
N ALA A 432 9.22 5.80 30.37
CA ALA A 432 8.80 7.19 30.48
C ALA A 432 7.33 7.36 30.05
N ILE A 433 6.51 7.95 30.92
CA ILE A 433 5.07 8.16 30.69
C ILE A 433 4.79 9.61 30.28
N PHE A 434 3.98 9.79 29.24
CA PHE A 434 3.55 11.08 28.73
C PHE A 434 2.03 11.11 28.56
N VAL A 435 1.38 12.20 28.97
CA VAL A 435 -0.08 12.39 28.88
C VAL A 435 -0.38 13.53 27.92
N LYS A 436 -1.50 13.43 27.19
CA LYS A 436 -1.97 14.46 26.27
C LYS A 436 -2.05 15.82 26.96
N CYS A 437 -1.44 16.83 26.35
CA CYS A 437 -1.40 18.21 26.83
C CYS A 437 -1.74 19.19 25.70
N LEU A 438 -2.17 20.39 26.05
CA LEU A 438 -2.38 21.47 25.07
C LEU A 438 -1.03 21.94 24.54
N ASP A 439 -0.96 22.25 23.23
CA ASP A 439 0.23 22.84 22.61
C ASP A 439 0.36 24.30 23.08
N GLN A 440 0.85 24.50 24.31
CA GLN A 440 1.17 25.82 24.79
C GLN A 440 2.45 26.29 24.07
N PRO A 441 2.40 27.40 23.31
CA PRO A 441 3.61 28.01 22.78
C PRO A 441 4.53 28.33 23.97
N ALA A 442 5.78 27.90 23.88
CA ALA A 442 6.78 28.17 24.91
C ALA A 442 6.79 29.67 25.23
N ASN A 443 6.52 29.99 26.50
CA ASN A 443 6.51 31.31 27.14
C ASN A 443 6.98 32.49 26.26
N LYS A 444 6.04 33.40 25.95
CA LYS A 444 6.39 34.82 25.84
C LYS A 444 7.18 35.19 27.10
N LYS A 445 8.40 35.68 26.90
CA LYS A 445 9.29 36.22 27.94
C LYS A 445 8.46 36.96 29.01
N LYS A 446 8.65 36.59 30.29
CA LYS A 446 8.31 37.47 31.41
C LYS A 446 9.13 38.76 31.25
N GLY A 447 8.54 39.75 30.59
CA GLY A 447 9.03 41.11 30.58
C GLY A 447 8.77 41.74 31.94
N SER A 448 9.86 42.01 32.65
CA SER A 448 10.04 43.03 33.69
C SER A 448 8.77 43.69 34.26
N ALA A 449 8.32 43.21 35.42
CA ALA A 449 7.57 44.03 36.35
C ALA A 449 8.42 44.19 37.62
N LYS A 450 9.28 45.22 37.65
CA LYS A 450 9.82 45.79 38.88
C LYS A 450 9.99 47.31 38.75
N LYS A 451 9.12 47.99 39.51
CA LYS A 451 9.29 49.26 40.25
C LYS A 451 9.68 50.54 39.49
N ALA A 452 8.75 51.49 39.47
CA ALA A 452 8.99 52.82 40.04
C ALA A 452 7.64 53.35 40.59
N PHE A 453 7.59 53.60 41.90
CA PHE A 453 6.54 54.34 42.58
C PHE A 453 7.25 55.44 43.37
N LYS A 454 6.62 56.63 43.36
CA LYS A 454 6.95 57.90 44.03
C LYS A 454 7.89 58.85 43.28
N GLU A 455 7.31 59.92 42.75
CA GLU A 455 7.28 61.20 43.47
C GLU A 455 5.97 61.96 43.17
N ASN A 456 5.48 62.67 44.19
CA ASN A 456 4.21 63.39 44.24
C ASN A 456 4.50 64.89 44.37
N SER A 457 3.54 65.71 43.93
CA SER A 457 3.43 67.18 44.05
C SER A 457 4.22 67.97 42.98
N ALA A 458 3.71 69.03 42.36
CA ALA A 458 2.65 69.96 42.76
C ALA A 458 2.04 70.74 41.56
N HIS A 459 0.88 71.36 41.85
CA HIS A 459 0.19 72.50 41.19
C HIS A 459 -0.49 72.28 39.84
N GLU A 460 -1.83 72.30 39.76
CA GLU A 460 -2.83 73.41 39.90
C GLU A 460 -3.08 74.20 38.61
N SER A 461 -4.34 74.08 38.14
CA SER A 461 -5.16 75.08 37.46
C SER A 461 -4.62 75.81 36.23
N ALA A 462 -5.15 75.46 35.05
CA ALA A 462 -6.10 76.26 34.25
C ALA A 462 -6.44 75.50 32.95
#